data_AF-A0A1Y3WRR2-F1
#
_entry.id   AF-A0A1Y3WRR2-F1
#
_cell.length_a   1.000
_cell.length_b   1.000
_cell.length_c   1.000
_cell.angle_alpha   90.00
_cell.angle_beta   90.00
_cell.angle_gamma   90.00
#
_symmetry.space_group_name_H-M   'P 1'
#
loop_
_entity.id
_entity.type
_entity.pdbx_description
1 polymer ?
#
loop_
_entity_poly.entity_id
_entity_poly.type
_entity_poly.pdbx_seq_one_letter_code
_entity_poly.pdbx_strand_id
1 'polypeptide(L)'
;MAASNRYCVITPAERRAVEEIFARSPPISIDCGVLERADNVFVRSSDFGWNDVGTWGSFCELSGKDADGSRRGPQFGCGENRIRE
;
A
#
# COMPACT_ATOMS: atom_id res chain seq x y z
N MET A 1 3.76 8.73 -37.28
CA MET A 1 4.33 7.83 -36.26
C MET A 1 3.41 7.83 -35.07
N ALA A 2 2.49 6.86 -34.97
CA ALA A 2 1.62 6.71 -33.80
C ALA A 2 2.33 5.82 -32.78
N ALA A 3 2.63 6.35 -31.60
CA ALA A 3 3.03 5.56 -30.46
C ALA A 3 1.85 4.63 -30.11
N SER A 4 2.01 3.34 -30.39
CA SER A 4 1.07 2.31 -29.99
C SER A 4 1.04 2.28 -28.45
N ASN A 5 -0.08 2.71 -27.89
CA ASN A 5 -0.40 2.53 -26.48
C ASN A 5 -0.51 1.02 -26.21
N ARG A 6 0.62 0.38 -25.86
CA ARG A 6 0.66 -1.04 -25.54
C ARG A 6 0.04 -1.24 -24.17
N TYR A 7 -1.28 -1.40 -24.14
CA TYR A 7 -1.92 -2.13 -23.05
C TYR A 7 -1.26 -3.51 -23.00
N CYS A 8 -0.53 -3.79 -21.92
CA CYS A 8 -0.01 -5.12 -21.64
C CYS A 8 -1.21 -6.02 -21.33
N VAL A 9 -1.74 -6.69 -22.34
CA VAL A 9 -2.81 -7.68 -22.17
C VAL A 9 -2.14 -8.96 -21.69
N ILE A 10 -2.35 -9.31 -20.41
CA ILE A 10 -1.93 -10.60 -19.86
C ILE A 10 -2.57 -11.70 -20.73
N THR A 11 -1.73 -12.50 -21.37
CA THR A 11 -2.17 -13.64 -22.16
C THR A 11 -2.75 -14.73 -21.25
N PRO A 12 -3.60 -15.63 -21.78
CA PRO A 12 -4.09 -16.76 -21.00
C PRO A 12 -2.98 -17.66 -20.44
N ALA A 13 -1.84 -17.74 -21.13
CA ALA A 13 -0.69 -18.51 -20.67
C ALA A 13 0.02 -17.82 -19.49
N GLU A 14 0.23 -16.50 -19.57
CA GLU A 14 0.82 -15.72 -18.47
C GLU A 14 -0.07 -15.76 -17.21
N ARG A 15 -1.40 -15.71 -17.37
CA ARG A 15 -2.33 -15.85 -16.24
C ARG A 15 -2.13 -17.18 -15.51
N ARG A 16 -2.14 -18.30 -16.24
CA ARG A 16 -1.94 -19.63 -15.66
C ARG A 16 -0.58 -19.75 -14.97
N ALA A 17 0.48 -19.21 -15.60
CA ALA A 17 1.80 -19.22 -15.00
C ALA A 17 1.85 -18.43 -13.68
N VAL A 18 1.20 -17.25 -13.61
CA VAL A 18 1.12 -16.48 -12.36
C VAL A 18 0.37 -17.26 -11.29
N GLU A 19 -0.78 -17.86 -11.62
CA GLU A 19 -1.57 -18.65 -10.67
C GLU A 19 -0.78 -19.84 -10.11
N GLU A 20 -0.11 -20.60 -10.98
CA GLU A 20 0.70 -21.76 -10.60
C GLU A 20 1.92 -21.38 -9.74
N ILE A 21 2.63 -20.30 -10.11
CA ILE A 21 3.81 -19.85 -9.38
C ILE A 21 3.41 -19.23 -8.04
N PHE A 22 2.39 -18.37 -8.03
CA PHE A 22 1.95 -17.68 -6.82
C PHE A 22 1.40 -18.65 -5.77
N ALA A 23 0.69 -19.71 -6.19
CA ALA A 23 0.21 -20.75 -5.29
C ALA A 23 1.35 -21.50 -4.56
N ARG A 24 2.56 -21.51 -5.13
CA ARG A 24 3.76 -22.15 -4.54
C ARG A 24 4.62 -21.17 -3.75
N SER A 25 4.34 -19.88 -3.85
CA SER A 25 5.12 -18.84 -3.17
C SER A 25 4.80 -18.81 -1.68
N PRO A 26 5.82 -18.76 -0.80
CA PRO A 26 5.59 -18.64 0.63
C PRO A 26 4.94 -17.28 0.96
N PRO A 27 4.00 -17.23 1.91
CA PRO A 27 3.35 -15.98 2.33
C PRO A 27 4.25 -15.21 3.30
N ILE A 28 5.38 -14.71 2.80
CA ILE A 28 6.35 -13.92 3.57
C ILE A 28 6.46 -12.51 2.99
N SER A 29 6.58 -11.50 3.86
CA SER A 29 6.88 -10.13 3.42
C SER A 29 8.24 -10.08 2.74
N ILE A 30 8.37 -9.21 1.73
CA ILE A 30 9.65 -8.92 1.09
C ILE A 30 10.67 -8.31 2.08
N ASP A 31 10.17 -7.57 3.07
CA ASP A 31 11.01 -6.95 4.10
C ASP A 31 11.79 -8.03 4.86
N CYS A 32 11.08 -9.05 5.34
CA CYS A 32 11.68 -10.15 6.09
C CYS A 32 12.35 -11.21 5.20
N GLY A 33 11.84 -11.42 3.99
CA GLY A 33 12.35 -12.44 3.06
C GLY A 33 13.65 -12.04 2.38
N VAL A 34 13.84 -10.75 2.12
CA VAL A 34 14.97 -10.22 1.34
C VAL A 34 15.64 -9.05 2.04
N LEU A 35 14.90 -7.97 2.36
CA LEU A 35 15.52 -6.70 2.77
C LEU A 35 16.30 -6.80 4.08
N GLU A 36 15.83 -7.59 5.05
CA GLU A 36 16.52 -7.83 6.31
C GLU A 36 17.79 -8.71 6.17
N ARG A 37 17.92 -9.44 5.06
CA ARG A 37 19.00 -10.42 4.84
C ARG A 37 20.03 -9.97 3.81
N ALA A 38 19.75 -8.91 3.06
CA ALA A 38 20.60 -8.44 1.98
C ALA A 38 21.67 -7.47 2.50
N ASP A 39 22.93 -7.73 2.16
CA ASP A 39 24.06 -6.87 2.55
C ASP A 39 24.20 -5.61 1.67
N ASN A 40 23.43 -5.52 0.58
CA ASN A 40 23.57 -4.51 -0.47
C ASN A 40 22.33 -3.61 -0.60
N VAL A 41 21.76 -3.20 0.53
CA VAL A 41 20.59 -2.31 0.59
C VAL A 41 21.04 -0.85 0.75
N PHE A 42 20.44 0.05 -0.03
CA PHE A 42 20.70 1.50 0.04
C PHE A 42 19.37 2.25 0.16
N VAL A 43 19.37 3.36 0.91
CA VAL A 43 18.18 4.18 1.16
C VAL A 43 18.38 5.58 0.59
N ARG A 44 17.34 6.13 -0.06
CA ARG A 44 17.31 7.51 -0.54
C ARG A 44 16.20 8.28 0.15
N SER A 45 16.58 9.35 0.87
CA SER A 45 15.62 10.28 1.47
C SER A 45 14.81 10.99 0.40
N SER A 46 13.53 11.23 0.71
CA SER A 46 12.59 11.91 -0.16
C SER A 46 11.99 13.11 0.58
N ASP A 47 11.85 14.24 -0.09
CA ASP A 47 11.39 15.51 0.51
C ASP A 47 9.88 15.76 0.35
N PHE A 48 9.11 14.70 0.04
CA PHE A 48 7.65 14.79 -0.08
C PHE A 48 6.96 14.07 1.08
N GLY A 49 5.80 14.60 1.49
CA GLY A 49 4.96 13.95 2.49
C GLY A 49 4.41 12.63 1.96
N TRP A 50 4.67 11.53 2.67
CA TRP A 50 4.16 10.21 2.35
C TRP A 50 3.47 9.60 3.57
N ASN A 51 2.38 8.87 3.34
CA ASN A 51 1.63 8.13 4.35
C ASN A 51 1.00 6.91 3.67
N ASP A 52 1.09 5.73 4.30
CA ASP A 52 0.58 4.46 3.80
C ASP A 52 -0.92 4.23 4.09
N VAL A 53 -1.54 5.13 4.87
CA VAL A 53 -2.94 5.11 5.30
C VAL A 53 -3.40 3.70 5.68
N GLY A 54 -2.75 3.11 6.67
CA GLY A 54 -3.07 1.75 7.13
C GLY A 54 -4.29 1.65 8.06
N THR A 55 -4.73 2.76 8.65
CA THR A 55 -5.85 2.79 9.61
C THR A 55 -6.76 3.99 9.40
N TRP A 56 -8.01 3.89 9.86
CA TRP A 56 -8.94 5.02 9.91
C TRP A 56 -8.40 6.19 10.76
N GLY A 57 -7.58 5.90 11.78
CA GLY A 57 -6.87 6.92 12.54
C GLY A 57 -5.89 7.73 11.69
N SER A 58 -5.08 7.05 10.88
CA SER A 58 -4.14 7.69 9.93
C SER A 58 -4.86 8.59 8.92
N PHE A 59 -6.05 8.17 8.46
CA PHE A 59 -6.89 8.99 7.59
C PHE A 59 -7.39 10.26 8.29
N CYS A 60 -7.79 10.16 9.56
CA CYS A 60 -8.22 11.32 10.36
C CYS A 60 -7.06 12.30 10.66
N GLU A 61 -5.83 11.83 10.73
CA GLU A 61 -4.64 12.69 10.89
C GLU A 61 -4.30 13.47 9.63
N LEU A 62 -4.51 12.86 8.46
CA LEU A 62 -4.35 13.51 7.15
C LEU A 62 -5.50 14.47 6.81
N SER A 63 -6.68 14.24 7.39
CA SER A 63 -7.85 15.10 7.20
C SER A 63 -7.65 16.41 7.96
N GLY A 64 -7.43 17.50 7.22
CA GLY A 64 -7.12 18.82 7.78
C GLY A 64 -8.09 19.29 8.87
N LYS A 65 -7.54 20.01 9.86
CA LYS A 65 -8.32 20.74 10.88
C LYS A 65 -8.78 22.09 10.30
N ASP A 66 -10.05 22.41 10.47
CA ASP A 66 -10.59 23.74 10.23
C ASP A 66 -10.15 24.72 11.34
N ALA A 67 -10.30 26.02 11.08
CA ALA A 67 -9.80 27.11 11.94
C ALA A 67 -10.45 27.20 13.33
N ASP A 68 -11.55 26.47 13.54
CA ASP A 68 -12.28 26.32 14.81
C ASP A 68 -11.86 25.07 15.61
N GLY A 69 -10.89 24.28 15.09
CA GLY A 69 -10.45 23.01 15.68
C GLY A 69 -11.30 21.80 15.29
N SER A 70 -12.35 21.97 14.49
CA SER A 70 -13.17 20.88 13.95
C SER A 70 -12.53 20.28 12.70
N ARG A 71 -12.61 18.96 12.47
CA ARG A 71 -12.09 18.34 11.24
C ARG A 71 -13.23 18.15 10.25
N ARG A 72 -13.11 18.69 9.03
CA ARG A 72 -14.09 18.44 7.96
C ARG A 72 -13.87 17.05 7.37
N GLY A 73 -14.64 16.09 7.85
CA GLY A 73 -14.83 14.78 7.26
C GLY A 73 -16.17 14.22 7.75
N PRO A 74 -16.80 13.29 7.01
CA PRO A 74 -17.95 12.56 7.54
C PRO A 74 -17.56 12.00 8.91
N GLN A 75 -18.38 12.28 9.94
CA GLN A 75 -18.22 11.73 11.28
C GLN A 75 -18.54 10.24 11.25
N PHE A 76 -17.76 9.45 10.51
CA PHE A 76 -17.61 8.04 10.83
C PHE A 76 -16.95 8.03 12.20
N GLY A 77 -17.67 7.57 13.21
CA GLY A 77 -17.22 7.61 14.60
C GLY A 77 -15.78 7.14 14.69
N CYS A 78 -14.87 8.06 15.02
CA CYS A 78 -13.52 7.77 15.44
C CYS A 78 -13.60 7.22 16.88
N GLY A 79 -14.36 6.14 17.05
CA GLY A 79 -14.54 5.39 18.28
C GLY A 79 -13.75 4.11 18.18
N GLU A 80 -13.07 3.77 19.26
CA GLU A 80 -12.24 2.58 19.45
C GLU A 80 -12.94 1.29 18.95
N ASN A 81 -12.64 0.87 17.73
CA ASN A 81 -12.93 -0.50 17.31
C ASN A 81 -11.77 -1.39 17.75
N ARG A 82 -11.70 -1.65 19.05
CA ARG A 82 -11.00 -2.82 19.59
C ARG A 82 -11.74 -4.04 19.05
N ILE A 83 -11.22 -4.66 17.99
CA ILE A 83 -11.63 -6.01 17.59
C ILE A 83 -11.38 -6.90 18.80
N ARG A 84 -12.45 -7.34 19.47
CA ARG A 84 -12.35 -8.38 20.49
C ARG A 84 -12.10 -9.70 19.77
N GLU A 85 -11.21 -10.50 20.35
CA GLU A 85 -10.88 -11.88 19.95
C GLU A 85 -12.11 -12.72 19.59
#